data_AF-A0A8X8BA71-F1
#
_entry.id   AF-A0A8X8BA71-F1
#
_cell.length_a   1.000
_cell.length_b   1.000
_cell.length_c   1.000
_cell.angle_alpha   90.00
_cell.angle_beta   90.00
_cell.angle_gamma   90.00
#
_symmetry.space_group_name_H-M   'P 1'
#
loop_
_entity.id
_entity.type
_entity.pdbx_description
1 polymer ?
#
loop_
_entity_poly.entity_id
_entity_poly.type
_entity_poly.pdbx_seq_one_letter_code
_entity_poly.pdbx_strand_id
1 'polypeptide(L)'
;MEEADQLCLAAKSNDLKKVLTLLTSGADVSHFDSDGLTPLMHAAKTGNAEIISALLEAGAPWNALSPTNLSAGDFAMEAGHQEAFDLLLKTGIQSELILGTIARKETKNEYSNQEYLQDRVTFSEDKIMDNESKGVMMAWEKPLMEAHAKAICTNGGSILNVGFGMGLVDTAIQRYNPTKHTIIEAHPDVYKRMIESGWGEKENVRIVFGRWQDVVDELDECGYDGIFFDTYGEYYEDLWEFHQRLPKLLKADGVYSYFNGFCGSNAFFHVVYCNLVTLEIESLGFSTQLIPLPVKDCLGDEVWEGVKQKYWQLDTYYLPVCQFSE
;
A
#
# COMPACT_ATOMS: atom_id res chain seq x y z
N MET A 1 33.73 -23.82 8.13
CA MET A 1 32.38 -23.26 8.23
C MET A 1 32.57 -21.82 8.64
N GLU A 2 32.20 -20.91 7.75
CA GLU A 2 32.34 -19.47 7.94
C GLU A 2 31.53 -19.03 9.16
N GLU A 3 31.95 -17.96 9.86
CA GLU A 3 31.26 -17.50 11.09
C GLU A 3 29.79 -17.15 10.83
N ALA A 4 29.49 -16.68 9.62
CA ALA A 4 28.13 -16.40 9.18
C ALA A 4 27.26 -17.66 9.05
N ASP A 5 27.80 -18.77 8.51
CA ASP A 5 27.11 -20.07 8.51
C ASP A 5 26.88 -20.58 9.94
N GLN A 6 27.85 -20.35 10.85
CA GLN A 6 27.70 -20.72 12.25
C GLN A 6 26.58 -19.93 12.93
N LEU A 7 26.36 -18.68 12.53
CA LEU A 7 25.28 -17.83 13.06
C LEU A 7 23.92 -18.35 12.61
N CYS A 8 23.76 -18.70 11.33
CA CYS A 8 22.53 -19.36 10.84
C CYS A 8 22.25 -20.66 11.60
N LEU A 9 23.26 -21.51 11.78
CA LEU A 9 23.11 -22.76 12.54
C LEU A 9 22.76 -22.53 14.01
N ALA A 10 23.37 -21.55 14.67
CA ALA A 10 23.09 -21.21 16.06
C ALA A 10 21.65 -20.70 16.23
N ALA A 11 21.16 -19.85 15.33
CA ALA A 11 19.78 -19.40 15.29
C ALA A 11 18.81 -20.57 15.06
N LYS A 12 19.11 -21.43 14.06
CA LYS A 12 18.32 -22.63 13.73
C LYS A 12 18.24 -23.64 14.88
N SER A 13 19.31 -23.77 15.67
CA SER A 13 19.35 -24.65 16.84
C SER A 13 18.86 -23.99 18.14
N ASN A 14 18.37 -22.76 18.08
CA ASN A 14 17.93 -21.98 19.24
C ASN A 14 19.03 -21.80 20.33
N ASP A 15 20.30 -21.66 19.91
CA ASP A 15 21.45 -21.50 20.81
C ASP A 15 21.78 -20.01 21.02
N LEU A 16 21.02 -19.36 21.90
CA LEU A 16 21.18 -17.94 22.21
C LEU A 16 22.61 -17.57 22.61
N LYS A 17 23.27 -18.40 23.43
CA LYS A 17 24.63 -18.11 23.91
C LYS A 17 25.62 -18.05 22.74
N LYS A 18 25.50 -18.99 21.80
CA LYS A 18 26.34 -19.02 20.61
C LYS A 18 26.01 -17.87 19.66
N VAL A 19 24.73 -17.54 19.47
CA VAL A 19 24.31 -16.34 18.71
C VAL A 19 24.99 -15.09 19.27
N LEU A 20 24.85 -14.81 20.57
CA LEU A 20 25.45 -13.63 21.20
C LEU A 20 26.99 -13.59 21.06
N THR A 21 27.64 -14.76 21.15
CA THR A 21 29.10 -14.86 20.97
C THR A 21 29.52 -14.51 19.54
N LEU A 22 28.77 -15.00 18.54
CA LEU A 22 29.03 -14.74 17.13
C LEU A 22 28.75 -13.29 16.75
N LEU A 23 27.67 -12.70 17.27
CA LEU A 23 27.36 -11.28 17.09
C LEU A 23 28.45 -10.37 17.66
N THR A 24 28.95 -10.70 18.87
CA THR A 24 30.08 -9.96 19.48
C THR A 24 31.35 -10.05 18.64
N SER A 25 31.53 -11.13 17.88
CA SER A 25 32.68 -11.35 17.01
C SER A 25 32.53 -10.66 15.65
N GLY A 26 31.37 -10.05 15.37
CA GLY A 26 31.10 -9.36 14.10
C GLY A 26 30.60 -10.27 12.98
N ALA A 27 30.01 -11.43 13.32
CA ALA A 27 29.41 -12.31 12.32
C ALA A 27 28.33 -11.56 11.49
N ASP A 28 28.33 -11.80 10.18
CA ASP A 28 27.41 -11.15 9.25
C ASP A 28 25.96 -11.62 9.48
N VAL A 29 25.12 -10.69 9.93
CA VAL A 29 23.69 -10.90 10.20
C VAL A 29 22.83 -10.89 8.93
N SER A 30 23.39 -10.45 7.80
CA SER A 30 22.71 -10.39 6.50
C SER A 30 23.01 -11.61 5.61
N HIS A 31 23.88 -12.53 6.06
CA HIS A 31 24.27 -13.72 5.33
C HIS A 31 23.09 -14.64 5.02
N PHE A 32 23.13 -15.27 3.85
CA PHE A 32 22.22 -16.32 3.44
C PHE A 32 22.96 -17.65 3.45
N ASP A 33 22.42 -18.63 4.19
CA ASP A 33 23.00 -19.97 4.20
C ASP A 33 22.66 -20.78 2.93
N SER A 34 23.05 -22.05 2.90
CA SER A 34 22.78 -22.95 1.77
C SER A 34 21.29 -23.22 1.53
N ASP A 35 20.43 -22.99 2.52
CA ASP A 35 18.97 -23.08 2.39
C ASP A 35 18.37 -21.77 1.82
N GLY A 36 19.20 -20.74 1.62
CA GLY A 36 18.78 -19.41 1.21
C GLY A 36 18.07 -18.65 2.33
N LEU A 37 18.41 -18.93 3.59
CA LEU A 37 17.79 -18.28 4.76
C LEU A 37 18.82 -17.49 5.57
N THR A 38 18.37 -16.36 6.10
CA THR A 38 19.17 -15.54 7.03
C THR A 38 19.10 -16.07 8.46
N PRO A 39 20.02 -15.67 9.36
CA PRO A 39 19.89 -15.99 10.78
C PRO A 39 18.55 -15.55 11.37
N LEU A 40 18.04 -14.39 10.94
CA LEU A 40 16.77 -13.84 11.41
C LEU A 40 15.58 -14.70 10.99
N MET A 41 15.57 -15.22 9.76
CA MET A 41 14.55 -16.17 9.29
C MET A 41 14.57 -17.48 10.09
N HIS A 42 15.77 -18.02 10.38
CA HIS A 42 15.87 -19.21 11.24
C HIS A 42 15.37 -18.93 12.66
N ALA A 43 15.75 -17.80 13.24
CA ALA A 43 15.27 -17.40 14.56
C ALA A 43 13.74 -17.27 14.58
N ALA A 44 13.15 -16.66 13.55
CA ALA A 44 11.70 -16.53 13.40
C ALA A 44 10.98 -17.89 13.33
N LYS A 45 11.54 -18.87 12.59
CA LYS A 45 10.99 -20.25 12.54
C LYS A 45 11.00 -20.98 13.89
N THR A 46 11.91 -20.60 14.79
CA THR A 46 12.00 -21.16 16.16
C THR A 46 11.24 -20.34 17.20
N GLY A 47 10.80 -19.13 16.85
CA GLY A 47 10.01 -18.25 17.72
C GLY A 47 10.78 -17.64 18.89
N ASN A 48 12.11 -17.72 18.94
CA ASN A 48 12.88 -17.16 20.05
C ASN A 48 13.02 -15.64 19.93
N ALA A 49 12.20 -14.90 20.67
CA ALA A 49 12.18 -13.44 20.71
C ALA A 49 13.52 -12.82 21.17
N GLU A 50 14.29 -13.48 22.03
CA GLU A 50 15.59 -12.99 22.50
C GLU A 50 16.65 -13.05 21.37
N ILE A 51 16.67 -14.15 20.61
CA ILE A 51 17.55 -14.28 19.43
C ILE A 51 17.14 -13.27 18.35
N ILE A 52 15.85 -13.13 18.08
CA ILE A 52 15.32 -12.15 17.11
C ILE A 52 15.73 -10.74 17.52
N SER A 53 15.53 -10.35 18.78
CA SER A 53 15.91 -9.03 19.29
C SER A 53 17.41 -8.79 19.12
N ALA A 54 18.26 -9.74 19.51
CA ALA A 54 19.70 -9.61 19.38
C ALA A 54 20.16 -9.45 17.92
N LEU A 55 19.52 -10.18 16.99
CA LEU A 55 19.81 -10.07 15.56
C LEU A 55 19.38 -8.71 15.00
N LEU A 56 18.19 -8.23 15.34
CA LEU A 56 17.68 -6.93 14.90
C LEU A 56 18.52 -5.77 15.46
N GLU A 57 18.92 -5.84 16.73
CA GLU A 57 19.83 -4.86 17.36
C GLU A 57 21.22 -4.84 16.70
N ALA A 58 21.68 -5.99 16.20
CA ALA A 58 22.91 -6.10 15.42
C ALA A 58 22.76 -5.66 13.95
N GLY A 59 21.58 -5.19 13.54
CA GLY A 59 21.31 -4.67 12.19
C GLY A 59 20.87 -5.71 11.18
N ALA A 60 20.34 -6.86 11.61
CA ALA A 60 19.78 -7.84 10.69
C ALA A 60 18.63 -7.22 9.87
N PRO A 61 18.63 -7.37 8.53
CA PRO A 61 17.58 -6.80 7.69
C PRO A 61 16.26 -7.54 7.94
N TRP A 62 15.28 -6.84 8.51
CA TRP A 62 13.95 -7.38 8.78
C TRP A 62 13.19 -7.72 7.48
N ASN A 63 13.52 -7.03 6.38
CA ASN A 63 12.89 -7.13 5.06
C ASN A 63 13.65 -8.04 4.08
N ALA A 64 14.61 -8.85 4.55
CA ALA A 64 15.21 -9.88 3.70
C ALA A 64 14.17 -10.92 3.28
N LEU A 65 14.31 -11.44 2.06
CA LEU A 65 13.39 -12.42 1.47
C LEU A 65 14.13 -13.70 1.09
N SER A 66 13.51 -14.84 1.39
CA SER A 66 13.98 -16.14 0.95
C SER A 66 13.78 -16.32 -0.57
N PRO A 67 14.35 -17.38 -1.19
CA PRO A 67 14.07 -17.73 -2.59
C PRO A 67 12.59 -17.97 -2.91
N THR A 68 11.76 -18.23 -1.89
CA THR A 68 10.31 -18.41 -2.01
C THR A 68 9.52 -17.15 -1.62
N ASN A 69 10.17 -15.98 -1.59
CA ASN A 69 9.57 -14.69 -1.28
C ASN A 69 8.98 -14.58 0.14
N LEU A 70 9.53 -15.34 1.11
CA LEU A 70 9.14 -15.29 2.52
C LEU A 70 10.15 -14.48 3.33
N SER A 71 9.65 -13.54 4.14
CA SER A 71 10.43 -12.78 5.12
C SER A 71 10.52 -13.52 6.46
N ALA A 72 11.32 -13.01 7.38
CA ALA A 72 11.32 -13.51 8.76
C ALA A 72 9.92 -13.44 9.41
N GLY A 73 9.14 -12.39 9.12
CA GLY A 73 7.78 -12.25 9.64
C GLY A 73 6.82 -13.30 9.10
N ASP A 74 6.94 -13.65 7.81
CA ASP A 74 6.14 -14.73 7.22
C ASP A 74 6.46 -16.07 7.89
N PHE A 75 7.74 -16.38 8.14
CA PHE A 75 8.13 -17.60 8.85
C PHE A 75 7.63 -17.64 10.31
N ALA A 76 7.64 -16.53 11.03
CA ALA A 76 7.08 -16.45 12.38
C ALA A 76 5.58 -16.74 12.38
N MET A 77 4.85 -16.19 11.40
CA MET A 77 3.41 -16.42 11.22
C MET A 77 3.10 -17.88 10.86
N GLU A 78 3.80 -18.46 9.87
CA GLU A 78 3.62 -19.86 9.45
C GLU A 78 3.89 -20.86 10.59
N ALA A 79 4.86 -20.55 11.46
CA ALA A 79 5.20 -21.36 12.62
C ALA A 79 4.29 -21.11 13.86
N GLY A 80 3.37 -20.13 13.78
CA GLY A 80 2.46 -19.79 14.88
C GLY A 80 3.13 -19.06 16.05
N HIS A 81 4.24 -18.38 15.81
CA HIS A 81 5.02 -17.66 16.82
C HIS A 81 4.60 -16.19 16.90
N GLN A 82 3.48 -15.91 17.57
CA GLN A 82 2.89 -14.57 17.66
C GLN A 82 3.87 -13.52 18.24
N GLU A 83 4.59 -13.84 19.30
CA GLU A 83 5.54 -12.89 19.92
C GLU A 83 6.68 -12.50 18.96
N ALA A 84 7.20 -13.48 18.21
CA ALA A 84 8.20 -13.23 17.17
C ALA A 84 7.63 -12.36 16.04
N PHE A 85 6.40 -12.63 15.62
CA PHE A 85 5.70 -11.85 14.60
C PHE A 85 5.50 -10.39 15.05
N ASP A 86 4.99 -10.17 16.26
CA ASP A 86 4.72 -8.84 16.81
C ASP A 86 6.02 -8.01 16.93
N LEU A 87 7.11 -8.65 17.36
CA LEU A 87 8.42 -8.02 17.43
C LEU A 87 8.91 -7.59 16.05
N LEU A 88 8.85 -8.47 15.06
CA LEU A 88 9.26 -8.18 13.68
C LEU A 88 8.39 -7.09 13.05
N LEU A 89 7.07 -7.15 13.26
CA LEU A 89 6.11 -6.15 12.77
C LEU A 89 6.43 -4.77 13.35
N LYS A 90 6.63 -4.70 14.67
CA LYS A 90 7.04 -3.47 15.35
C LYS A 90 8.34 -2.91 14.77
N THR A 91 9.35 -3.75 14.56
CA THR A 91 10.62 -3.32 13.97
C THR A 91 10.46 -2.84 12.53
N GLY A 92 9.65 -3.51 11.71
CA GLY A 92 9.34 -3.06 10.35
C GLY A 92 8.70 -1.67 10.34
N ILE A 93 7.64 -1.47 11.12
CA ILE A 93 6.96 -0.17 11.24
C ILE A 93 7.93 0.92 11.72
N GLN A 94 8.73 0.65 12.77
CA GLN A 94 9.68 1.61 13.29
C GLN A 94 10.75 2.00 12.27
N SER A 95 11.25 1.02 11.51
CA SER A 95 12.24 1.25 10.45
C SER A 95 11.66 2.15 9.37
N GLU A 96 10.45 1.84 8.87
CA GLU A 96 9.80 2.61 7.81
C GLU A 96 9.42 4.03 8.25
N LEU A 97 8.99 4.23 9.50
CA LEU A 97 8.76 5.59 10.04
C LEU A 97 10.03 6.43 10.03
N ILE A 98 11.17 5.84 10.40
CA ILE A 98 12.47 6.54 10.39
C ILE A 98 12.90 6.84 8.96
N LEU A 99 12.82 5.85 8.07
CA LEU A 99 13.21 5.99 6.66
C LEU A 99 12.33 7.03 5.95
N GLY A 100 11.02 6.98 6.13
CA GLY A 100 10.08 7.97 5.60
C GLY A 100 10.38 9.38 6.12
N THR A 101 10.76 9.53 7.40
CA THR A 101 11.18 10.83 7.96
C THR A 101 12.45 11.38 7.29
N ILE A 102 13.40 10.50 6.94
CA ILE A 102 14.62 10.88 6.23
C ILE A 102 14.30 11.25 4.78
N ALA A 103 13.56 10.40 4.08
CA ALA A 103 13.15 10.61 2.69
C ALA A 103 12.47 11.98 2.53
N ARG A 104 11.48 12.31 3.39
CA ARG A 104 10.77 13.60 3.38
C ARG A 104 11.65 14.83 3.60
N LYS A 105 12.84 14.69 4.22
CA LYS A 105 13.79 15.79 4.37
C LYS A 105 14.64 15.99 3.11
N GLU A 106 14.90 14.92 2.38
CA GLU A 106 15.74 14.90 1.18
C GLU A 106 14.94 15.24 -0.08
N THR A 107 13.68 14.79 -0.18
CA THR A 107 12.76 15.05 -1.30
C THR A 107 12.09 16.42 -1.17
N LYS A 108 12.85 17.49 -1.39
CA LYS A 108 12.28 18.79 -1.77
C LYS A 108 12.51 19.00 -3.27
N ASN A 109 11.50 18.69 -4.10
CA ASN A 109 11.28 19.18 -5.47
C ASN A 109 11.37 18.21 -6.68
N GLU A 110 11.27 16.89 -6.53
CA GLU A 110 11.08 15.99 -7.69
C GLU A 110 9.73 15.27 -7.57
N TYR A 111 8.82 15.54 -8.50
CA TYR A 111 7.49 14.91 -8.54
C TYR A 111 7.56 13.62 -9.35
N SER A 112 7.15 12.52 -8.73
CA SER A 112 7.28 11.13 -9.18
C SER A 112 6.53 10.81 -10.48
N ASN A 113 5.37 11.42 -10.69
CA ASN A 113 4.46 11.06 -11.79
C ASN A 113 4.74 11.76 -13.13
N GLN A 114 5.78 12.59 -13.25
CA GLN A 114 6.01 13.37 -14.48
C GLN A 114 6.25 12.51 -15.73
N GLU A 115 6.94 11.38 -15.59
CA GLU A 115 7.18 10.44 -16.69
C GLU A 115 5.86 9.82 -17.16
N TYR A 116 5.08 9.28 -16.21
CA TYR A 116 3.76 8.72 -16.48
C TYR A 116 2.82 9.70 -17.21
N LEU A 117 2.78 10.97 -16.78
CA LEU A 117 1.91 11.98 -17.39
C LEU A 117 2.33 12.43 -18.80
N GLN A 118 3.57 12.13 -19.21
CA GLN A 118 4.08 12.42 -20.56
C GLN A 118 3.93 11.24 -21.51
N ASP A 119 3.79 10.04 -20.96
CA ASP A 119 3.65 8.82 -21.72
C ASP A 119 2.22 8.58 -22.22
N ARG A 120 2.10 7.68 -23.19
CA ARG A 120 0.80 7.21 -23.66
C ARG A 120 0.38 5.98 -22.89
N VAL A 121 -0.91 5.89 -22.59
CA VAL A 121 -1.51 4.67 -22.07
C VAL A 121 -2.23 3.90 -23.16
N THR A 122 -2.23 2.57 -23.02
CA THR A 122 -2.98 1.67 -23.90
C THR A 122 -4.25 1.22 -23.18
N PHE A 123 -5.38 1.31 -23.88
CA PHE A 123 -6.67 0.87 -23.38
C PHE A 123 -7.09 -0.45 -24.02
N SER A 124 -7.53 -1.40 -23.20
CA SER A 124 -8.33 -2.55 -23.64
C SER A 124 -9.69 -2.55 -22.91
N GLU A 125 -10.47 -3.60 -23.13
CA GLU A 125 -11.72 -3.82 -22.39
C GLU A 125 -11.47 -4.01 -20.89
N ASP A 126 -10.36 -4.67 -20.54
CA ASP A 126 -10.08 -5.19 -19.21
C ASP A 126 -8.93 -4.48 -18.47
N LYS A 127 -8.12 -3.66 -19.14
CA LYS A 127 -6.99 -2.96 -18.49
C LYS A 127 -6.60 -1.63 -19.16
N ILE A 128 -5.96 -0.79 -18.37
CA ILE A 128 -5.13 0.33 -18.82
C ILE A 128 -3.68 -0.06 -18.54
N MET A 129 -2.80 0.14 -19.50
CA MET A 129 -1.36 -0.11 -19.33
C MET A 129 -0.54 1.12 -19.70
N ASP A 130 0.58 1.30 -19.00
CA ASP A 130 1.60 2.28 -19.38
C ASP A 130 2.42 1.80 -20.59
N ASN A 131 3.39 2.61 -21.02
CA ASN A 131 4.29 2.29 -22.13
C ASN A 131 5.23 1.09 -21.85
N GLU A 132 5.40 0.71 -20.58
CA GLU A 132 6.19 -0.43 -20.13
C GLU A 132 5.36 -1.70 -19.93
N SER A 133 4.06 -1.68 -20.28
CA SER A 133 3.11 -2.78 -20.05
C SER A 133 2.91 -3.12 -18.56
N LYS A 134 3.05 -2.14 -17.66
CA LYS A 134 2.57 -2.25 -16.28
C LYS A 134 1.08 -1.89 -16.24
N GLY A 135 0.33 -2.62 -15.41
CA GLY A 135 -1.09 -2.32 -15.20
C GLY A 135 -1.24 -1.00 -14.45
N VAL A 136 -1.96 -0.05 -15.06
CA VAL A 136 -2.36 1.22 -14.45
C VAL A 136 -3.67 1.04 -13.67
N MET A 137 -4.62 0.35 -14.28
CA MET A 137 -5.91 0.00 -13.69
C MET A 137 -6.46 -1.24 -14.38
N MET A 138 -7.06 -2.18 -13.65
CA MET A 138 -7.53 -3.46 -14.21
C MET A 138 -8.93 -3.86 -13.73
N ALA A 139 -9.67 -4.56 -14.58
CA ALA A 139 -11.07 -4.92 -14.34
C ALA A 139 -11.28 -5.89 -13.16
N TRP A 140 -10.26 -6.66 -12.77
CA TRP A 140 -10.36 -7.55 -11.61
C TRP A 140 -10.62 -6.79 -10.30
N GLU A 141 -10.24 -5.51 -10.25
CA GLU A 141 -10.42 -4.63 -9.08
C GLU A 141 -11.87 -4.16 -8.91
N LYS A 142 -12.75 -4.44 -9.88
CA LYS A 142 -14.15 -3.96 -9.85
C LYS A 142 -14.88 -4.25 -8.52
N PRO A 143 -14.81 -5.45 -7.90
CA PRO A 143 -15.46 -5.70 -6.62
C PRO A 143 -14.89 -4.84 -5.49
N LEU A 144 -13.59 -4.51 -5.53
CA LEU A 144 -12.93 -3.62 -4.58
C LEU A 144 -13.45 -2.20 -4.76
N MET A 145 -13.49 -1.71 -6.01
CA MET A 145 -14.00 -0.38 -6.35
C MET A 145 -15.47 -0.20 -5.94
N GLU A 146 -16.30 -1.23 -6.12
CA GLU A 146 -17.69 -1.23 -5.65
C GLU A 146 -17.79 -1.18 -4.12
N ALA A 147 -16.88 -1.87 -3.40
CA ALA A 147 -16.83 -1.82 -1.94
C ALA A 147 -16.34 -0.46 -1.41
N HIS A 148 -15.34 0.15 -2.06
CA HIS A 148 -14.87 1.51 -1.76
C HIS A 148 -15.97 2.55 -1.97
N ALA A 149 -16.64 2.51 -3.13
CA ALA A 149 -17.77 3.39 -3.42
C ALA A 149 -18.89 3.24 -2.40
N LYS A 150 -19.19 2.01 -1.96
CA LYS A 150 -20.17 1.77 -0.89
C LYS A 150 -19.77 2.43 0.42
N ALA A 151 -18.50 2.34 0.82
CA ALA A 151 -18.01 2.91 2.08
C ALA A 151 -18.12 4.45 2.07
N ILE A 152 -17.56 5.09 1.04
CA ILE A 152 -17.48 6.57 0.98
C ILE A 152 -18.84 7.23 0.72
N CYS A 153 -19.78 6.54 0.08
CA CYS A 153 -21.10 7.09 -0.23
C CYS A 153 -22.13 6.89 0.90
N THR A 154 -21.73 6.38 2.07
CA THR A 154 -22.66 6.05 3.18
C THR A 154 -23.54 7.24 3.59
N ASN A 155 -23.00 8.46 3.54
CA ASN A 155 -23.71 9.69 3.90
C ASN A 155 -24.33 10.41 2.70
N GLY A 156 -24.15 9.88 1.48
CA GLY A 156 -24.50 10.57 0.24
C GLY A 156 -23.68 11.86 0.06
N GLY A 157 -24.32 12.93 -0.42
CA GLY A 157 -23.71 14.25 -0.45
C GLY A 157 -22.63 14.42 -1.53
N SER A 158 -21.58 15.17 -1.19
CA SER A 158 -20.45 15.50 -2.07
C SER A 158 -19.34 14.48 -1.94
N ILE A 159 -19.03 13.81 -3.04
CA ILE A 159 -17.99 12.77 -3.11
C ILE A 159 -16.83 13.27 -3.96
N LEU A 160 -15.60 13.07 -3.48
CA LEU A 160 -14.36 13.30 -4.22
C LEU A 160 -13.74 11.96 -4.61
N ASN A 161 -13.38 11.82 -5.88
CA ASN A 161 -12.46 10.80 -6.34
C ASN A 161 -11.16 11.45 -6.85
N VAL A 162 -10.01 10.88 -6.51
CA VAL A 162 -8.69 11.29 -6.98
C VAL A 162 -8.06 10.15 -7.76
N GLY A 163 -8.03 10.30 -9.09
CA GLY A 163 -7.66 9.26 -10.04
C GLY A 163 -8.88 8.56 -10.64
N PHE A 164 -9.13 8.74 -11.94
CA PHE A 164 -10.29 8.15 -12.62
C PHE A 164 -10.00 6.74 -13.12
N GLY A 165 -8.81 6.53 -13.72
CA GLY A 165 -8.42 5.25 -14.32
C GLY A 165 -9.44 4.76 -15.36
N MET A 166 -10.08 3.62 -15.10
CA MET A 166 -11.14 3.06 -15.96
C MET A 166 -12.55 3.56 -15.61
N GLY A 167 -12.70 4.41 -14.59
CA GLY A 167 -13.99 4.88 -14.08
C GLY A 167 -14.80 3.80 -13.36
N LEU A 168 -14.16 2.75 -12.84
CA LEU A 168 -14.83 1.66 -12.13
C LEU A 168 -15.47 2.16 -10.83
N VAL A 169 -14.68 2.85 -9.99
CA VAL A 169 -15.17 3.44 -8.73
C VAL A 169 -16.17 4.54 -9.00
N ASP A 170 -15.93 5.41 -9.99
CA ASP A 170 -16.82 6.50 -10.36
C ASP A 170 -18.19 5.97 -10.82
N THR A 171 -18.20 4.91 -11.63
CA THR A 171 -19.43 4.25 -12.06
C THR A 171 -20.19 3.66 -10.87
N ALA A 172 -19.49 3.10 -9.89
CA ALA A 172 -20.10 2.60 -8.66
C ALA A 172 -20.64 3.74 -7.78
N ILE A 173 -19.88 4.83 -7.61
CA ILE A 173 -20.29 6.05 -6.87
C ILE A 173 -21.60 6.60 -7.44
N GLN A 174 -21.73 6.70 -8.77
CA GLN A 174 -22.93 7.23 -9.41
C GLN A 174 -24.20 6.42 -9.12
N ARG A 175 -24.10 5.14 -8.76
CA ARG A 175 -25.26 4.32 -8.34
C ARG A 175 -25.86 4.76 -7.01
N TYR A 176 -25.10 5.50 -6.20
CA TYR A 176 -25.55 6.07 -4.92
C TYR A 176 -26.14 7.48 -5.06
N ASN A 177 -26.22 8.03 -6.28
CA ASN A 177 -26.80 9.34 -6.58
C ASN A 177 -26.22 10.48 -5.70
N PRO A 178 -24.89 10.70 -5.67
CA PRO A 178 -24.31 11.80 -4.91
C PRO A 178 -24.83 13.14 -5.43
N THR A 179 -24.95 14.12 -4.53
CA THR A 179 -25.37 15.48 -4.91
C THR A 179 -24.32 16.18 -5.76
N LYS A 180 -23.04 15.88 -5.51
CA LYS A 180 -21.89 16.35 -6.28
C LYS A 180 -20.83 15.26 -6.31
N HIS A 181 -20.26 15.02 -7.49
CA HIS A 181 -19.18 14.07 -7.68
C HIS A 181 -18.01 14.78 -8.34
N THR A 182 -16.97 15.10 -7.56
CA THR A 182 -15.76 15.74 -8.07
C THR A 182 -14.73 14.66 -8.39
N ILE A 183 -14.14 14.72 -9.59
CA ILE A 183 -13.13 13.76 -10.03
C ILE A 183 -11.89 14.54 -10.42
N ILE A 184 -10.74 14.27 -9.77
CA ILE A 184 -9.45 14.78 -10.21
C ILE A 184 -8.80 13.74 -11.13
N GLU A 185 -8.39 14.16 -12.33
CA GLU A 185 -7.68 13.29 -13.27
C GLU A 185 -6.50 14.04 -13.88
N ALA A 186 -5.31 13.44 -13.79
CA ALA A 186 -4.06 14.06 -14.20
C ALA A 186 -3.62 13.65 -15.62
N HIS A 187 -3.90 12.41 -16.03
CA HIS A 187 -3.38 11.85 -17.26
C HIS A 187 -4.19 12.33 -18.48
N PRO A 188 -3.56 12.97 -19.49
CA PRO A 188 -4.26 13.54 -20.64
C PRO A 188 -5.12 12.55 -21.43
N ASP A 189 -4.61 11.33 -21.68
CA ASP A 189 -5.35 10.30 -22.43
C ASP A 189 -6.57 9.77 -21.64
N VAL A 190 -6.47 9.63 -20.32
CA VAL A 190 -7.59 9.21 -19.46
C VAL A 190 -8.65 10.30 -19.43
N TYR A 191 -8.24 11.55 -19.22
CA TYR A 191 -9.13 12.70 -19.27
C TYR A 191 -9.86 12.79 -20.62
N LYS A 192 -9.15 12.64 -21.74
CA LYS A 192 -9.75 12.63 -23.07
C LYS A 192 -10.81 11.54 -23.19
N ARG A 193 -10.52 10.32 -22.72
CA ARG A 193 -11.49 9.21 -22.71
C ARG A 193 -12.70 9.51 -21.83
N MET A 194 -12.54 10.18 -20.68
CA MET A 194 -13.66 10.61 -19.83
C MET A 194 -14.63 11.50 -20.59
N ILE A 195 -14.09 12.52 -21.29
CA ILE A 195 -14.90 13.45 -22.09
C ILE A 195 -15.61 12.72 -23.24
N GLU A 196 -14.89 11.87 -23.99
CA GLU A 196 -15.47 11.07 -25.08
C GLU A 196 -16.56 10.09 -24.60
N SER A 197 -16.47 9.65 -23.34
CA SER A 197 -17.45 8.75 -22.71
C SER A 197 -18.62 9.49 -22.04
N GLY A 198 -18.70 10.82 -22.19
CA GLY A 198 -19.81 11.64 -21.69
C GLY A 198 -19.75 11.96 -20.19
N TRP A 199 -18.62 11.75 -19.51
CA TRP A 199 -18.51 12.07 -18.08
C TRP A 199 -18.64 13.57 -17.80
N GLY A 200 -18.16 14.41 -18.71
CA GLY A 200 -18.30 15.86 -18.61
C GLY A 200 -19.72 16.38 -18.82
N GLU A 201 -20.65 15.54 -19.30
CA GLU A 201 -22.04 15.92 -19.57
C GLU A 201 -22.98 15.60 -18.40
N LYS A 202 -22.51 14.84 -17.40
CA LYS A 202 -23.30 14.48 -16.21
C LYS A 202 -23.50 15.71 -15.31
N GLU A 203 -24.75 16.06 -15.03
CA GLU A 203 -25.10 17.28 -14.28
C GLU A 203 -24.46 17.39 -12.89
N ASN A 204 -24.28 16.26 -12.19
CA ASN A 204 -23.70 16.21 -10.86
C ASN A 204 -22.18 15.96 -10.84
N VAL A 205 -21.52 15.85 -12.00
CA VAL A 205 -20.09 15.57 -12.08
C VAL A 205 -19.28 16.85 -12.38
N ARG A 206 -18.22 17.08 -11.59
CA ARG A 206 -17.20 18.09 -11.84
C ARG A 206 -15.86 17.40 -12.08
N ILE A 207 -15.36 17.46 -13.31
CA ILE A 207 -14.01 16.98 -13.64
C ILE A 207 -13.01 18.12 -13.41
N VAL A 208 -11.95 17.85 -12.65
CA VAL A 208 -10.83 18.75 -12.42
C VAL A 208 -9.61 18.12 -13.09
N PHE A 209 -9.20 18.68 -14.23
CA PHE A 209 -8.05 18.18 -14.96
C PHE A 209 -6.75 18.76 -14.37
N GLY A 210 -5.82 17.88 -14.01
CA GLY A 210 -4.54 18.25 -13.43
C GLY A 210 -4.10 17.29 -12.34
N ARG A 211 -2.86 17.45 -11.88
CA ARG A 211 -2.35 16.69 -10.74
C ARG A 211 -3.07 17.12 -9.48
N TRP A 212 -3.38 16.17 -8.60
CA TRP A 212 -4.04 16.50 -7.35
C TRP A 212 -3.19 17.45 -6.50
N GLN A 213 -1.87 17.32 -6.53
CA GLN A 213 -0.92 18.20 -5.84
C GLN A 213 -1.11 19.68 -6.22
N ASP A 214 -1.52 19.96 -7.46
CA ASP A 214 -1.68 21.32 -7.97
C ASP A 214 -3.08 21.90 -7.71
N VAL A 215 -4.09 21.04 -7.60
CA VAL A 215 -5.50 21.49 -7.63
C VAL A 215 -6.26 21.22 -6.34
N VAL A 216 -5.79 20.29 -5.49
CA VAL A 216 -6.56 19.82 -4.32
C VAL A 216 -6.85 20.94 -3.31
N ASP A 217 -5.91 21.87 -3.15
CA ASP A 217 -6.04 22.98 -2.19
C ASP A 217 -7.05 24.06 -2.63
N GLU A 218 -7.40 24.07 -3.92
CA GLU A 218 -8.42 24.95 -4.52
C GLU A 218 -9.83 24.31 -4.51
N LEU A 219 -9.96 23.07 -4.01
CA LEU A 219 -11.24 22.38 -3.89
C LEU A 219 -12.10 22.91 -2.72
N ASP A 220 -13.38 22.52 -2.76
CA ASP A 220 -14.52 23.08 -2.01
C ASP A 220 -14.22 23.45 -0.54
N GLU A 221 -14.58 24.67 -0.13
CA GLU A 221 -14.39 25.14 1.25
C GLU A 221 -15.28 24.42 2.28
N CYS A 222 -16.35 23.74 1.82
CA CYS A 222 -17.31 23.04 2.69
C CYS A 222 -16.94 21.57 2.98
N GLY A 223 -15.88 21.04 2.38
CA GLY A 223 -15.45 19.65 2.51
C GLY A 223 -16.35 18.63 1.80
N TYR A 224 -15.92 17.36 1.84
CA TYR A 224 -16.56 16.21 1.21
C TYR A 224 -17.12 15.22 2.24
N ASP A 225 -18.27 14.63 1.91
CA ASP A 225 -18.93 13.57 2.69
C ASP A 225 -18.24 12.22 2.48
N GLY A 226 -17.59 12.04 1.33
CA GLY A 226 -16.80 10.86 0.99
C GLY A 226 -15.60 11.20 0.11
N ILE A 227 -14.46 10.58 0.36
CA ILE A 227 -13.24 10.75 -0.45
C ILE A 227 -12.66 9.38 -0.79
N PHE A 228 -12.35 9.15 -2.07
CA PHE A 228 -11.56 8.03 -2.54
C PHE A 228 -10.27 8.49 -3.21
N PHE A 229 -9.16 7.81 -2.92
CA PHE A 229 -7.85 8.09 -3.47
C PHE A 229 -7.23 6.83 -4.09
N ASP A 230 -7.00 6.87 -5.40
CA ASP A 230 -6.45 5.75 -6.18
C ASP A 230 -5.72 6.31 -7.42
N THR A 231 -4.46 6.65 -7.23
CA THR A 231 -3.61 7.27 -8.25
C THR A 231 -2.55 6.28 -8.78
N TYR A 232 -1.90 6.63 -9.88
CA TYR A 232 -0.86 5.81 -10.50
C TYR A 232 0.42 6.62 -10.74
N GLY A 233 1.57 5.92 -10.66
CA GLY A 233 2.89 6.52 -10.82
C GLY A 233 3.34 7.35 -9.61
N GLU A 234 2.69 7.15 -8.47
CA GLU A 234 2.95 7.84 -7.21
C GLU A 234 3.51 6.88 -6.17
N TYR A 235 4.32 7.41 -5.25
CA TYR A 235 4.97 6.63 -4.20
C TYR A 235 4.22 6.78 -2.87
N TYR A 236 4.70 6.07 -1.86
CA TYR A 236 4.13 6.15 -0.51
C TYR A 236 4.11 7.58 0.04
N GLU A 237 5.13 8.38 -0.27
CA GLU A 237 5.22 9.78 0.15
C GLU A 237 4.11 10.65 -0.43
N ASP A 238 3.63 10.37 -1.65
CA ASP A 238 2.51 11.07 -2.27
C ASP A 238 1.20 10.76 -1.53
N LEU A 239 0.97 9.49 -1.17
CA LEU A 239 -0.19 9.10 -0.36
C LEU A 239 -0.14 9.77 1.03
N TRP A 240 1.02 9.72 1.68
CA TRP A 240 1.23 10.41 2.95
C TRP A 240 0.95 11.91 2.83
N GLU A 241 1.44 12.54 1.75
CA GLU A 241 1.23 13.94 1.46
C GLU A 241 -0.27 14.25 1.31
N PHE A 242 -1.00 13.43 0.55
CA PHE A 242 -2.45 13.57 0.40
C PHE A 242 -3.16 13.47 1.76
N HIS A 243 -2.78 12.50 2.61
CA HIS A 243 -3.36 12.34 3.94
C HIS A 243 -3.27 13.63 4.79
N GLN A 244 -2.19 14.41 4.66
CA GLN A 244 -2.06 15.68 5.40
C GLN A 244 -3.14 16.71 5.05
N ARG A 245 -3.84 16.56 3.91
CA ARG A 245 -4.93 17.46 3.48
C ARG A 245 -6.29 16.99 3.97
N LEU A 246 -6.43 15.73 4.39
CA LEU A 246 -7.71 15.15 4.85
C LEU A 246 -8.40 15.98 5.94
N PRO A 247 -7.73 16.53 6.96
CA PRO A 247 -8.39 17.36 7.97
C PRO A 247 -9.13 18.59 7.41
N LYS A 248 -8.70 19.10 6.26
CA LYS A 248 -9.35 20.23 5.57
C LYS A 248 -10.41 19.76 4.56
N LEU A 249 -10.17 18.61 3.91
CA LEU A 249 -11.01 18.13 2.80
C LEU A 249 -12.20 17.30 3.26
N LEU A 250 -12.07 16.49 4.31
CA LEU A 250 -13.12 15.59 4.78
C LEU A 250 -14.00 16.30 5.81
N LYS A 251 -15.32 16.15 5.70
CA LYS A 251 -16.25 16.58 6.74
C LYS A 251 -16.09 15.74 8.01
N ALA A 252 -16.53 16.28 9.14
CA ALA A 252 -16.40 15.63 10.45
C ALA A 252 -17.04 14.24 10.51
N ASP A 253 -18.17 14.03 9.82
CA ASP A 253 -18.86 12.74 9.71
C ASP A 253 -18.51 11.98 8.41
N GLY A 254 -17.63 12.53 7.58
CA GLY A 254 -17.27 11.98 6.28
C GLY A 254 -16.44 10.70 6.37
N VAL A 255 -16.39 9.98 5.25
CA VAL A 255 -15.66 8.71 5.11
C VAL A 255 -14.57 8.83 4.06
N TYR A 256 -13.33 8.53 4.45
CA TYR A 256 -12.20 8.41 3.54
C TYR A 256 -11.85 6.95 3.28
N SER A 257 -11.44 6.66 2.06
CA SER A 257 -10.93 5.35 1.66
C SER A 257 -9.90 5.51 0.54
N TYR A 258 -9.01 4.56 0.37
CA TYR A 258 -7.96 4.59 -0.65
C TYR A 258 -7.64 3.20 -1.16
N PHE A 259 -7.06 3.10 -2.36
CA PHE A 259 -6.55 1.83 -2.86
C PHE A 259 -5.32 1.39 -2.05
N ASN A 260 -5.47 0.33 -1.27
CA ASN A 260 -4.46 -0.21 -0.38
C ASN A 260 -3.57 -1.22 -1.10
N GLY A 261 -2.86 -0.76 -2.14
CA GLY A 261 -2.13 -1.63 -3.09
C GLY A 261 -0.68 -1.97 -2.73
N PHE A 262 -0.08 -1.30 -1.74
CA PHE A 262 1.35 -1.45 -1.47
C PHE A 262 1.72 -2.82 -0.93
N CYS A 263 2.88 -3.30 -1.36
CA CYS A 263 3.42 -4.62 -0.97
C CYS A 263 2.49 -5.79 -1.28
N GLY A 264 1.60 -5.68 -2.28
CA GLY A 264 0.64 -6.72 -2.69
C GLY A 264 1.24 -8.06 -3.16
N SER A 265 2.55 -8.26 -3.05
CA SER A 265 3.25 -9.52 -3.36
C SER A 265 3.86 -10.23 -2.14
N ASN A 266 3.90 -9.60 -0.97
CA ASN A 266 4.38 -10.22 0.27
C ASN A 266 3.44 -9.86 1.43
N ALA A 267 2.91 -10.88 2.11
CA ALA A 267 1.86 -10.72 3.11
C ALA A 267 2.36 -9.94 4.34
N PHE A 268 3.53 -10.30 4.88
CA PHE A 268 4.08 -9.60 6.04
C PHE A 268 4.37 -8.12 5.75
N PHE A 269 4.96 -7.80 4.59
CA PHE A 269 5.24 -6.41 4.21
C PHE A 269 3.95 -5.60 4.02
N HIS A 270 2.91 -6.21 3.45
CA HIS A 270 1.60 -5.58 3.35
C HIS A 270 0.99 -5.28 4.74
N VAL A 271 1.19 -6.17 5.72
CA VAL A 271 0.76 -5.92 7.12
C VAL A 271 1.56 -4.79 7.75
N VAL A 272 2.89 -4.74 7.56
CA VAL A 272 3.73 -3.61 8.02
C VAL A 272 3.21 -2.30 7.44
N TYR A 273 2.97 -2.26 6.13
CA TYR A 273 2.42 -1.11 5.43
C TYR A 273 1.04 -0.67 5.96
N CYS A 274 0.11 -1.61 6.12
CA CYS A 274 -1.22 -1.32 6.67
C CYS A 274 -1.16 -0.64 8.04
N ASN A 275 -0.28 -1.14 8.93
CA ASN A 275 -0.11 -0.58 10.27
C ASN A 275 0.59 0.79 10.22
N LEU A 276 1.59 0.95 9.35
CA LEU A 276 2.29 2.21 9.16
C LEU A 276 1.32 3.33 8.74
N VAL A 277 0.53 3.11 7.68
CA VAL A 277 -0.45 4.09 7.21
C VAL A 277 -1.52 4.38 8.27
N THR A 278 -1.98 3.33 8.96
CA THR A 278 -2.98 3.48 10.04
C THR A 278 -2.47 4.41 11.13
N LEU A 279 -1.25 4.20 11.63
CA LEU A 279 -0.63 5.05 12.66
C LEU A 279 -0.47 6.50 12.20
N GLU A 280 -0.13 6.73 10.94
CA GLU A 280 0.03 8.09 10.41
C GLU A 280 -1.32 8.80 10.25
N ILE A 281 -2.34 8.11 9.75
CA ILE A 281 -3.70 8.65 9.68
C ILE A 281 -4.27 8.90 11.09
N GLU A 282 -3.97 8.03 12.05
CA GLU A 282 -4.32 8.22 13.47
C GLU A 282 -3.68 9.48 14.06
N SER A 283 -2.44 9.79 13.68
CA SER A 283 -1.77 11.03 14.10
C SER A 283 -2.47 12.31 13.61
N LEU A 284 -3.34 12.20 12.59
CA LEU A 284 -4.16 13.28 12.06
C LEU A 284 -5.57 13.34 12.69
N GLY A 285 -5.88 12.47 13.67
CA GLY A 285 -7.15 12.45 14.38
C GLY A 285 -8.22 11.57 13.75
N PHE A 286 -7.83 10.58 12.94
CA PHE A 286 -8.73 9.62 12.32
C PHE A 286 -8.61 8.24 12.97
N SER A 287 -9.63 7.41 12.81
CA SER A 287 -9.60 5.97 13.07
C SER A 287 -9.63 5.24 11.73
N THR A 288 -9.00 4.07 11.65
CA THR A 288 -8.98 3.25 10.43
C THR A 288 -9.50 1.85 10.73
N GLN A 289 -10.52 1.42 9.98
CA GLN A 289 -10.96 0.03 9.94
C GLN A 289 -10.44 -0.63 8.66
N LEU A 290 -9.75 -1.76 8.80
CA LEU A 290 -9.31 -2.59 7.67
C LEU A 290 -10.28 -3.77 7.48
N ILE A 291 -11.12 -3.69 6.45
CA ILE A 291 -12.15 -4.70 6.16
C ILE A 291 -11.56 -5.74 5.19
N PRO A 292 -11.44 -7.03 5.58
CA PRO A 292 -10.88 -8.06 4.70
C PRO A 292 -11.88 -8.43 3.59
N LEU A 293 -11.39 -8.39 2.35
CA LEU A 293 -12.10 -8.77 1.13
C LEU A 293 -11.32 -9.91 0.44
N PRO A 294 -11.87 -11.14 0.40
CA PRO A 294 -11.25 -12.22 -0.36
C PRO A 294 -11.21 -11.89 -1.85
N VAL A 295 -10.04 -11.99 -2.46
CA VAL A 295 -9.80 -11.69 -3.88
C VAL A 295 -9.19 -12.85 -4.65
N LYS A 296 -8.86 -13.96 -3.98
CA LYS A 296 -8.25 -15.15 -4.60
C LYS A 296 -8.93 -15.59 -5.90
N ASP A 297 -10.26 -15.61 -5.91
CA ASP A 297 -11.05 -16.06 -7.06
C ASP A 297 -11.07 -15.04 -8.23
N CYS A 298 -10.53 -13.84 -8.02
CA CYS A 298 -10.44 -12.77 -9.01
C CYS A 298 -9.05 -12.66 -9.65
N LEU A 299 -8.08 -13.49 -9.26
CA LEU A 299 -6.65 -13.35 -9.62
C LEU A 299 -6.12 -14.47 -10.52
N GLY A 300 -6.99 -15.02 -11.39
CA GLY A 300 -6.61 -16.02 -12.40
C GLY A 300 -5.44 -15.55 -13.27
N ASP A 301 -4.66 -16.50 -13.82
CA ASP A 301 -3.47 -16.17 -14.61
C ASP A 301 -3.80 -15.34 -15.86
N GLU A 302 -4.99 -15.53 -16.43
CA GLU A 302 -5.54 -14.77 -17.56
C GLU A 302 -5.64 -13.27 -17.29
N VAL A 303 -5.85 -12.85 -16.04
CA VAL A 303 -5.93 -11.44 -15.65
C VAL A 303 -4.61 -10.73 -15.99
N TRP A 304 -3.51 -11.44 -15.79
CA TRP A 304 -2.15 -10.93 -15.90
C TRP A 304 -1.56 -11.08 -17.31
N GLU A 305 -2.31 -11.61 -18.28
CA GLU A 305 -1.84 -11.74 -19.66
C GLU A 305 -1.50 -10.36 -20.24
N GLY A 306 -0.27 -10.23 -20.76
CA GLY A 306 0.27 -8.97 -21.28
C GLY A 306 0.77 -7.99 -20.22
N VAL A 307 0.57 -8.26 -18.92
CA VAL A 307 1.06 -7.41 -17.83
C VAL A 307 2.48 -7.85 -17.43
N LYS A 308 3.44 -6.91 -17.49
CA LYS A 308 4.86 -7.16 -17.24
C LYS A 308 5.14 -7.73 -15.84
N GLN A 309 4.40 -7.27 -14.83
CA GLN A 309 4.55 -7.69 -13.44
C GLN A 309 3.21 -7.69 -12.72
N LYS A 310 2.91 -8.79 -12.01
CA LYS A 310 1.76 -8.86 -11.10
C LYS A 310 2.00 -7.91 -9.92
N TYR A 311 1.18 -6.87 -9.77
CA TYR A 311 1.25 -5.96 -8.62
C TYR A 311 0.48 -6.50 -7.40
N TRP A 312 -0.40 -7.47 -7.60
CA TRP A 312 -1.17 -8.10 -6.54
C TRP A 312 -1.16 -9.63 -6.64
N GLN A 313 -0.88 -10.30 -5.52
CA GLN A 313 -0.75 -11.75 -5.40
C GLN A 313 -1.29 -12.29 -4.06
N LEU A 314 -1.82 -11.42 -3.18
CA LEU A 314 -2.39 -11.83 -1.90
C LEU A 314 -3.84 -12.31 -2.06
N ASP A 315 -4.22 -13.32 -1.28
CA ASP A 315 -5.58 -13.90 -1.30
C ASP A 315 -6.65 -12.94 -0.75
N THR A 316 -6.26 -11.93 0.04
CA THR A 316 -7.15 -10.98 0.72
C THR A 316 -6.66 -9.56 0.53
N TYR A 317 -7.56 -8.69 0.10
CA TYR A 317 -7.38 -7.24 0.10
C TYR A 317 -7.97 -6.65 1.37
N TYR A 318 -7.29 -5.71 2.01
CA TYR A 318 -7.80 -5.02 3.19
C TYR A 318 -8.31 -3.63 2.79
N LEU A 319 -9.62 -3.46 2.75
CA LEU A 319 -10.27 -2.19 2.41
C LEU A 319 -10.18 -1.22 3.61
N PRO A 320 -9.45 -0.09 3.50
CA PRO A 320 -9.41 0.93 4.54
C PRO A 320 -10.67 1.78 4.56
N VAL A 321 -11.30 1.89 5.72
CA VAL A 321 -12.37 2.87 5.99
C VAL A 321 -11.87 3.79 7.10
N CYS A 322 -11.66 5.06 6.78
CA CYS A 322 -11.12 6.05 7.68
C CYS A 322 -12.18 7.11 8.00
N GLN A 323 -12.32 7.46 9.28
CA GLN A 323 -13.26 8.48 9.76
C GLN A 323 -12.61 9.28 10.90
N PHE A 324 -13.05 10.51 11.17
CA PHE A 324 -12.57 11.23 12.34
C PHE A 324 -12.85 10.42 13.62
N SER A 325 -11.84 10.35 14.49
CA SER A 325 -11.98 9.71 15.80
C SER A 325 -12.88 10.57 16.71
N GLU A 326 -13.77 9.91 17.46
CA GLU A 326 -14.64 10.55 18.45
C GLU A 326 -13.88 11.14 19.66
#